data_AF-A0A7J3CK10-F1
#
_entry.id   AF-A0A7J3CK10-F1
#
_cell.length_a   1.000
_cell.length_b   1.000
_cell.length_c   1.000
_cell.angle_alpha   90.00
_cell.angle_beta   90.00
_cell.angle_gamma   90.00
#
_symmetry.space_group_name_H-M   'P 1'
#
loop_
_entity.id
_entity.type
_entity.pdbx_description
1 polymer ?
#
loop_
_entity_poly.entity_id
_entity_poly.type
_entity_poly.pdbx_seq_one_letter_code
_entity_poly.pdbx_strand_id
1 'polypeptide(L)'
;MEEIFTKQEISWLDDVDEEGKIINPKHELYGKNISGKVLYMPAASGSTVGADRLVNLAVHGNAPKKIVLERTDPITIWGAIFGNIEVEIKNKKRKVVDISKIEKLVSDEELAKLLAKAGEILETEEFIPAEYVQIAGVSYKTILEAGLELRRYLSKKYKFRAKYVTINPAGMDIEDWKAQGISEDFAKKQKEIIDIYIKMGAIPIITCTPYLVSNSPQPFSEAFLSESSVVVFENSVLGVRTNREAGLSSLLYAIAGYGPRYGLHIQENRNPKIIVKLKTKLSGIDYALLGYKLGEISQGKIPYIEGIEKAPSLEELKSMGAAGAASGSLELFHISKITPEAKYKLISLKDVEEKVEIGREELNEVKESLNTGKEE
;
A
#
# COMPACT_ATOMS: atom_id res chain seq x y z
N MET A 1 -20.82 -7.41 -22.34
CA MET A 1 -20.25 -6.28 -21.55
C MET A 1 -19.00 -5.85 -22.29
N GLU A 2 -18.73 -4.56 -22.44
CA GLU A 2 -17.49 -4.12 -23.11
C GLU A 2 -16.30 -4.47 -22.22
N GLU A 3 -15.24 -5.02 -22.82
CA GLU A 3 -14.01 -5.41 -22.14
C GLU A 3 -12.87 -4.46 -22.53
N ILE A 4 -12.04 -4.11 -21.55
CA ILE A 4 -10.86 -3.27 -21.76
C ILE A 4 -9.67 -3.91 -21.05
N PHE A 5 -8.53 -3.95 -21.74
CA PHE A 5 -7.33 -4.65 -21.30
C PHE A 5 -6.17 -3.68 -21.21
N THR A 6 -5.38 -3.82 -20.15
CA THR A 6 -4.09 -3.16 -20.06
C THR A 6 -3.01 -4.06 -19.49
N LYS A 7 -1.77 -3.84 -19.95
CA LYS A 7 -0.53 -4.41 -19.40
C LYS A 7 0.13 -3.48 -18.38
N GLN A 8 -0.37 -2.25 -18.23
CA GLN A 8 0.13 -1.27 -17.27
C GLN A 8 -0.75 -1.26 -16.03
N GLU A 9 -0.12 -1.00 -14.88
CA GLU A 9 -0.85 -0.74 -13.64
C GLU A 9 -1.53 0.62 -13.70
N ILE A 10 -2.66 0.74 -12.99
CA ILE A 10 -3.43 1.98 -12.90
C ILE A 10 -3.32 2.50 -11.47
N SER A 11 -2.89 3.75 -11.30
CA SER A 11 -3.09 4.49 -10.06
C SER A 11 -4.53 4.99 -10.03
N TRP A 12 -5.36 4.39 -9.19
CA TRP A 12 -6.76 4.82 -9.06
C TRP A 12 -6.89 6.30 -8.72
N LEU A 13 -5.96 6.84 -7.92
CA LEU A 13 -5.98 8.24 -7.49
C LEU A 13 -5.48 9.19 -8.59
N ASP A 14 -4.40 8.81 -9.28
CA ASP A 14 -3.67 9.75 -10.16
C ASP A 14 -4.02 9.58 -11.65
N ASP A 15 -4.36 8.36 -12.07
CA ASP A 15 -4.60 8.05 -13.48
C ASP A 15 -6.07 8.13 -13.87
N VAL A 16 -7.02 8.16 -12.91
CA VAL A 16 -8.47 8.07 -13.17
C VAL A 16 -9.21 9.30 -12.67
N ASP A 17 -9.87 10.01 -13.58
CA ASP A 17 -10.73 11.15 -13.23
C ASP A 17 -12.10 10.71 -12.64
N GLU A 18 -12.93 11.67 -12.29
CA GLU A 18 -14.20 11.42 -11.59
C GLU A 18 -15.28 10.79 -12.46
N GLU A 19 -15.11 10.82 -13.79
CA GLU A 19 -15.98 10.20 -14.78
C GLU A 19 -15.52 8.78 -15.17
N GLY A 20 -14.41 8.31 -14.59
CA GLY A 20 -13.82 7.01 -14.91
C GLY A 20 -13.01 7.04 -16.21
N LYS A 21 -12.49 8.20 -16.63
CA LYS A 21 -11.58 8.30 -17.77
C LYS A 21 -10.13 8.25 -17.31
N ILE A 22 -9.30 7.53 -18.08
CA ILE A 22 -7.86 7.48 -17.86
C ILE A 22 -7.23 8.79 -18.37
N ILE A 23 -6.60 9.54 -17.47
CA ILE A 23 -6.06 10.89 -17.73
C ILE A 23 -4.53 10.96 -17.77
N ASN A 24 -3.83 9.86 -17.46
CA ASN A 24 -2.38 9.82 -17.55
C ASN A 24 -1.93 9.68 -19.02
N PRO A 25 -1.24 10.67 -19.62
CA PRO A 25 -0.85 10.64 -21.02
C PRO A 25 0.22 9.57 -21.35
N LYS A 26 0.88 9.01 -20.33
CA LYS A 26 1.86 7.92 -20.48
C LYS A 26 1.22 6.53 -20.42
N HIS A 27 -0.06 6.45 -20.07
CA HIS A 27 -0.77 5.17 -19.96
C HIS A 27 -1.39 4.78 -21.32
N GLU A 28 -1.32 3.52 -21.71
CA GLU A 28 -1.83 3.02 -22.99
C GLU A 28 -3.35 3.14 -23.17
N LEU A 29 -4.09 3.35 -22.07
CA LEU A 29 -5.52 3.57 -22.07
C LEU A 29 -5.88 5.06 -22.00
N TYR A 30 -4.91 5.97 -22.17
CA TYR A 30 -5.15 7.40 -22.11
C TYR A 30 -6.36 7.83 -22.97
N GLY A 31 -7.27 8.58 -22.35
CA GLY A 31 -8.50 9.05 -22.97
C GLY A 31 -9.65 8.04 -23.03
N LYS A 32 -9.43 6.77 -22.66
CA LYS A 32 -10.49 5.75 -22.58
C LYS A 32 -11.26 5.86 -21.26
N ASN A 33 -12.55 5.56 -21.32
CA ASN A 33 -13.42 5.48 -20.14
C ASN A 33 -13.63 4.01 -19.74
N ILE A 34 -13.49 3.70 -18.45
CA ILE A 34 -13.62 2.35 -17.87
C ILE A 34 -14.99 2.10 -17.21
N SER A 35 -15.83 3.13 -17.08
CA SER A 35 -17.15 3.06 -16.44
C SER A 35 -18.04 2.00 -17.09
N GLY A 36 -18.62 1.13 -16.26
CA GLY A 36 -19.53 0.06 -16.69
C GLY A 36 -18.88 -1.10 -17.46
N LYS A 37 -17.55 -1.11 -17.64
CA LYS A 37 -16.81 -2.13 -18.40
C LYS A 37 -16.23 -3.23 -17.52
N VAL A 38 -15.75 -4.31 -18.16
CA VAL A 38 -14.83 -5.28 -17.53
C VAL A 38 -13.40 -4.80 -17.78
N LEU A 39 -12.69 -4.42 -16.72
CA LEU A 39 -11.30 -3.96 -16.78
C LEU A 39 -10.35 -5.09 -16.40
N TYR A 40 -9.44 -5.45 -17.30
CA TYR A 40 -8.35 -6.38 -17.06
C TYR A 40 -7.05 -5.58 -16.88
N MET A 41 -6.38 -5.75 -15.75
CA MET A 41 -5.16 -5.00 -15.40
C MET A 41 -4.23 -5.82 -14.50
N PRO A 42 -2.92 -5.51 -14.42
CA PRO A 42 -1.99 -6.27 -13.58
C PRO A 42 -2.28 -6.13 -12.09
N ALA A 43 -2.25 -4.90 -11.59
CA ALA A 43 -2.49 -4.48 -10.21
C ALA A 43 -2.67 -2.95 -10.16
N ALA A 44 -3.04 -2.39 -9.01
CA ALA A 44 -2.99 -0.95 -8.80
C ALA A 44 -1.55 -0.47 -8.50
N SER A 45 -1.24 0.75 -8.92
CA SER A 45 -0.01 1.47 -8.56
C SER A 45 -0.35 2.70 -7.70
N GLY A 46 0.67 3.43 -7.23
CA GLY A 46 0.46 4.76 -6.64
C GLY A 46 0.01 4.79 -5.17
N SER A 47 -1.08 5.49 -4.86
CA SER A 47 -1.50 5.68 -3.47
C SER A 47 -2.36 4.52 -2.94
N THR A 48 -2.13 4.09 -1.69
CA THR A 48 -3.02 3.13 -1.00
C THR A 48 -4.41 3.70 -0.70
N VAL A 49 -4.59 5.02 -0.86
CA VAL A 49 -5.88 5.71 -0.81
C VAL A 49 -6.67 5.54 -2.12
N GLY A 50 -6.09 4.93 -3.15
CA GLY A 50 -6.80 4.60 -4.39
C GLY A 50 -8.10 3.80 -4.20
N ALA A 51 -8.20 3.04 -3.10
CA ALA A 51 -9.42 2.33 -2.72
C ALA A 51 -10.60 3.29 -2.47
N ASP A 52 -10.37 4.44 -1.82
CA ASP A 52 -11.39 5.48 -1.60
C ASP A 52 -11.85 6.11 -2.92
N ARG A 53 -10.91 6.30 -3.87
CA ARG A 53 -11.23 6.79 -5.20
C ARG A 53 -12.12 5.81 -5.98
N LEU A 54 -11.85 4.52 -5.87
CA LEU A 54 -12.69 3.50 -6.49
C LEU A 54 -14.10 3.45 -5.88
N VAL A 55 -14.24 3.62 -4.56
CA VAL A 55 -15.54 3.78 -3.89
C VAL A 55 -16.25 5.04 -4.37
N ASN A 56 -15.53 6.16 -4.49
CA ASN A 56 -16.08 7.42 -4.99
C ASN A 56 -16.62 7.26 -6.43
N LEU A 57 -15.90 6.58 -7.31
CA LEU A 57 -16.38 6.25 -8.66
C LEU A 57 -17.66 5.41 -8.62
N ALA A 58 -17.71 4.40 -7.75
CA ALA A 58 -18.87 3.51 -7.64
C ALA A 58 -20.13 4.25 -7.17
N VAL A 59 -20.00 5.12 -6.16
CA VAL A 59 -21.10 5.95 -5.63
C VAL A 59 -21.71 6.86 -6.71
N HIS A 60 -20.90 7.34 -7.65
CA HIS A 60 -21.35 8.21 -8.75
C HIS A 60 -21.71 7.44 -10.04
N GLY A 61 -21.67 6.10 -10.03
CA GLY A 61 -21.99 5.29 -11.21
C GLY A 61 -20.91 5.28 -12.30
N ASN A 62 -19.68 5.69 -11.96
CA ASN A 62 -18.55 5.84 -12.88
C ASN A 62 -17.49 4.72 -12.74
N ALA A 63 -17.71 3.75 -11.86
CA ALA A 63 -16.80 2.63 -11.68
C ALA A 63 -16.90 1.59 -12.81
N PRO A 64 -15.83 0.79 -13.03
CA PRO A 64 -15.93 -0.46 -13.77
C PRO A 64 -17.00 -1.36 -13.17
N LYS A 65 -17.64 -2.17 -14.01
CA LYS A 65 -18.61 -3.17 -13.55
C LYS A 65 -17.92 -4.40 -12.97
N LYS A 66 -16.77 -4.76 -13.53
CA LYS A 66 -15.91 -5.86 -13.06
C LYS A 66 -14.44 -5.50 -13.26
N ILE A 67 -13.59 -5.93 -12.32
CA ILE A 67 -12.13 -5.79 -12.40
C ILE A 67 -11.49 -7.17 -12.30
N VAL A 68 -10.59 -7.47 -13.23
CA VAL A 68 -9.83 -8.72 -13.30
C VAL A 68 -8.35 -8.38 -13.11
N LEU A 69 -7.79 -8.80 -11.99
CA LEU A 69 -6.40 -8.54 -11.61
C LEU A 69 -5.49 -9.68 -12.05
N GLU A 70 -4.27 -9.41 -12.52
CA GLU A 70 -3.29 -10.47 -12.77
C GLU A 70 -2.64 -10.99 -11.49
N ARG A 71 -2.55 -10.15 -10.45
CA ARG A 71 -2.02 -10.51 -9.13
C ARG A 71 -2.81 -9.86 -8.00
N THR A 72 -2.63 -10.36 -6.78
CA THR A 72 -3.32 -9.84 -5.59
C THR A 72 -2.95 -8.37 -5.37
N ASP A 73 -3.95 -7.49 -5.27
CA ASP A 73 -3.78 -6.08 -4.96
C ASP A 73 -4.82 -5.63 -3.92
N PRO A 74 -4.42 -5.37 -2.66
CA PRO A 74 -5.34 -5.00 -1.58
C PRO A 74 -6.12 -3.71 -1.88
N ILE A 75 -5.51 -2.76 -2.60
CA ILE A 75 -6.10 -1.44 -2.90
C ILE A 75 -7.36 -1.60 -3.74
N THR A 76 -7.25 -2.30 -4.87
CA THR A 76 -8.39 -2.58 -5.76
C THR A 76 -9.40 -3.52 -5.12
N ILE A 77 -8.94 -4.57 -4.43
CA ILE A 77 -9.84 -5.54 -3.78
C ILE A 77 -10.74 -4.84 -2.77
N TRP A 78 -10.17 -4.02 -1.89
CA TRP A 78 -10.96 -3.33 -0.87
C TRP A 78 -11.80 -2.19 -1.44
N GLY A 79 -11.30 -1.43 -2.42
CA GLY A 79 -12.12 -0.46 -3.15
C GLY A 79 -13.32 -1.12 -3.83
N ALA A 80 -13.14 -2.31 -4.42
CA ALA A 80 -14.22 -3.08 -5.05
C ALA A 80 -15.20 -3.68 -4.04
N ILE A 81 -14.72 -4.19 -2.91
CA ILE A 81 -15.59 -4.72 -1.84
C ILE A 81 -16.52 -3.62 -1.33
N PHE A 82 -15.99 -2.45 -0.97
CA PHE A 82 -16.77 -1.31 -0.47
C PHE A 82 -17.62 -0.64 -1.57
N GLY A 83 -17.11 -0.60 -2.81
CA GLY A 83 -17.83 -0.07 -3.97
C GLY A 83 -18.84 -1.03 -4.59
N ASN A 84 -18.99 -2.24 -4.04
CA ASN A 84 -19.81 -3.32 -4.61
C ASN A 84 -19.51 -3.62 -6.09
N ILE A 85 -18.23 -3.58 -6.45
CA ILE A 85 -17.71 -3.93 -7.78
C ILE A 85 -17.31 -5.41 -7.77
N GLU A 86 -17.59 -6.14 -8.85
CA GLU A 86 -17.10 -7.50 -8.99
C GLU A 86 -15.59 -7.49 -9.19
N VAL A 87 -14.85 -8.24 -8.37
CA VAL A 87 -13.39 -8.39 -8.50
C VAL A 87 -13.01 -9.87 -8.53
N GLU A 88 -12.03 -10.20 -9.38
CA GLU A 88 -11.40 -11.51 -9.42
C GLU A 88 -9.90 -11.39 -9.67
N ILE A 89 -9.14 -12.41 -9.25
CA ILE A 89 -7.72 -12.52 -9.56
C ILE A 89 -7.57 -13.67 -10.57
N LYS A 90 -6.91 -13.39 -11.68
CA LYS A 90 -6.69 -14.32 -12.79
C LYS A 90 -5.98 -15.58 -12.28
N ASN A 91 -6.41 -16.73 -12.77
CA ASN A 91 -5.87 -18.06 -12.44
C ASN A 91 -5.96 -18.47 -10.96
N LYS A 92 -6.70 -17.72 -10.14
CA LYS A 92 -6.96 -18.05 -8.73
C LYS A 92 -8.38 -18.53 -8.55
N LYS A 93 -8.55 -19.59 -7.75
CA LYS A 93 -9.87 -20.13 -7.43
C LYS A 93 -10.29 -19.52 -6.10
N ARG A 94 -11.47 -18.88 -6.06
CA ARG A 94 -12.02 -18.39 -4.80
C ARG A 94 -12.08 -19.51 -3.79
N LYS A 95 -11.46 -19.29 -2.63
CA LYS A 95 -11.54 -20.21 -1.50
C LYS A 95 -12.81 -19.88 -0.73
N VAL A 96 -13.72 -20.82 -0.53
CA VAL A 96 -14.91 -20.56 0.30
C VAL A 96 -14.46 -20.37 1.73
N VAL A 97 -14.75 -19.21 2.32
CA VAL A 97 -14.44 -18.94 3.72
C VAL A 97 -15.64 -19.30 4.58
N ASP A 98 -15.43 -20.16 5.57
CA ASP A 98 -16.43 -20.47 6.59
C ASP A 98 -16.64 -19.25 7.49
N ILE A 99 -17.71 -18.49 7.22
CA ILE A 99 -18.04 -17.27 7.97
C ILE A 99 -18.22 -17.51 9.46
N SER A 100 -18.62 -18.72 9.88
CA SER A 100 -18.79 -19.05 11.30
C SER A 100 -17.47 -19.03 12.08
N LYS A 101 -16.33 -19.20 11.39
CA LYS A 101 -15.00 -19.00 12.00
C LYS A 101 -14.72 -17.53 12.23
N ILE A 102 -15.17 -16.65 11.34
CA ILE A 102 -14.98 -15.20 11.43
C ILE A 102 -15.89 -14.60 12.50
N GLU A 103 -17.14 -15.07 12.60
CA GLU A 103 -18.10 -14.65 13.62
C GLU A 103 -17.60 -14.91 15.06
N LYS A 104 -16.72 -15.91 15.24
CA LYS A 104 -16.04 -16.15 16.52
C LYS A 104 -14.97 -15.10 16.86
N LEU A 105 -14.41 -14.43 15.86
CA LEU A 105 -13.41 -13.36 16.01
C LEU A 105 -14.07 -11.98 16.08
N VAL A 106 -15.13 -11.79 15.29
CA VAL A 106 -15.85 -10.53 15.12
C VAL A 106 -17.35 -10.81 15.20
N SER A 107 -17.97 -10.41 16.31
CA SER A 107 -19.38 -10.67 16.58
C SER A 107 -20.35 -9.85 15.71
N ASP A 108 -19.85 -8.83 15.01
CA ASP A 108 -20.65 -8.02 14.10
C ASP A 108 -20.76 -8.71 12.73
N GLU A 109 -21.99 -8.98 12.29
CA GLU A 109 -22.28 -9.74 11.08
C GLU A 109 -21.86 -8.98 9.79
N GLU A 110 -21.96 -7.64 9.78
CA GLU A 110 -21.56 -6.80 8.63
C GLU A 110 -20.04 -6.90 8.44
N LEU A 111 -19.28 -6.74 9.54
CA LEU A 111 -17.82 -6.89 9.53
C LEU A 111 -17.39 -8.32 9.17
N ALA A 112 -18.06 -9.34 9.72
CA ALA A 112 -17.74 -10.74 9.43
C ALA A 112 -17.93 -11.08 7.94
N LYS A 113 -18.99 -10.58 7.31
CA LYS A 113 -19.24 -10.74 5.86
C LYS A 113 -18.17 -10.04 5.01
N LEU A 114 -17.77 -8.82 5.37
CA LEU A 114 -16.72 -8.10 4.67
C LEU A 114 -15.36 -8.83 4.75
N LEU A 115 -15.00 -9.29 5.94
CA LEU A 115 -13.77 -10.07 6.15
C LEU A 115 -13.80 -11.42 5.44
N ALA A 116 -14.93 -12.14 5.50
CA ALA A 116 -15.09 -13.39 4.77
C ALA A 116 -14.90 -13.18 3.27
N LYS A 117 -15.59 -12.19 2.67
CA LYS A 117 -15.44 -11.83 1.25
C LYS A 117 -13.98 -11.48 0.90
N ALA A 118 -13.29 -10.75 1.77
CA ALA A 118 -11.86 -10.47 1.58
C ALA A 118 -11.01 -11.75 1.62
N GLY A 119 -11.24 -12.64 2.58
CA GLY A 119 -10.55 -13.93 2.66
C GLY A 119 -10.79 -14.81 1.42
N GLU A 120 -12.01 -14.80 0.86
CA GLU A 120 -12.32 -15.56 -0.36
C GLU A 120 -11.52 -15.08 -1.57
N ILE A 121 -11.36 -13.75 -1.71
CA ILE A 121 -10.63 -13.13 -2.81
C ILE A 121 -9.11 -13.24 -2.59
N LEU A 122 -8.65 -13.10 -1.35
CA LEU A 122 -7.23 -13.20 -0.95
C LEU A 122 -6.75 -14.66 -0.80
N GLU A 123 -7.64 -15.63 -1.02
CA GLU A 123 -7.40 -17.08 -0.91
C GLU A 123 -6.92 -17.53 0.48
N THR A 124 -7.45 -16.91 1.54
CA THR A 124 -7.09 -17.25 2.92
C THR A 124 -8.32 -17.47 3.81
N GLU A 125 -8.21 -18.45 4.70
CA GLU A 125 -9.16 -18.67 5.80
C GLU A 125 -8.53 -18.31 7.16
N GLU A 126 -7.27 -17.90 7.16
CA GLU A 126 -6.53 -17.54 8.37
C GLU A 126 -6.65 -16.04 8.61
N PHE A 127 -7.06 -15.68 9.82
CA PHE A 127 -7.17 -14.29 10.26
C PHE A 127 -6.34 -14.13 11.52
N ILE A 128 -5.45 -13.14 11.52
CA ILE A 128 -4.51 -12.87 12.60
C ILE A 128 -4.89 -11.59 13.36
N PRO A 129 -4.56 -11.50 14.65
CA PRO A 129 -4.81 -10.29 15.43
C PRO A 129 -4.15 -9.05 14.79
N ALA A 130 -4.92 -7.97 14.66
CA ALA A 130 -4.43 -6.67 14.23
C ALA A 130 -3.88 -5.91 15.44
N GLU A 131 -2.69 -6.28 15.92
CA GLU A 131 -2.11 -5.63 17.10
C GLU A 131 -1.59 -4.22 16.81
N TYR A 132 -0.96 -4.04 15.65
CA TYR A 132 -0.47 -2.76 15.17
C TYR A 132 -1.08 -2.44 13.80
N VAL A 133 -1.74 -1.30 13.68
CA VAL A 133 -2.37 -0.84 12.45
C VAL A 133 -1.98 0.61 12.18
N GLN A 134 -1.60 0.89 10.94
CA GLN A 134 -1.39 2.25 10.45
C GLN A 134 -2.37 2.53 9.32
N ILE A 135 -3.29 3.47 9.56
CA ILE A 135 -4.38 3.81 8.64
C ILE A 135 -3.94 4.93 7.69
N ALA A 136 -4.10 4.72 6.38
CA ALA A 136 -4.04 5.77 5.36
C ALA A 136 -5.44 6.33 5.06
N GLY A 137 -5.53 7.32 4.17
CA GLY A 137 -6.81 7.98 3.87
C GLY A 137 -7.24 8.93 4.99
N VAL A 138 -6.30 9.78 5.42
CA VAL A 138 -6.50 10.84 6.41
C VAL A 138 -6.69 12.20 5.74
N SER A 139 -6.05 12.41 4.59
CA SER A 139 -6.17 13.63 3.81
C SER A 139 -7.56 13.76 3.18
N TYR A 140 -8.27 14.86 3.47
CA TYR A 140 -9.56 15.14 2.82
C TYR A 140 -9.41 15.31 1.30
N LYS A 141 -8.26 15.79 0.84
CA LYS A 141 -7.95 15.96 -0.59
C LYS A 141 -8.02 14.63 -1.36
N THR A 142 -7.70 13.51 -0.72
CA THR A 142 -7.60 12.21 -1.39
C THR A 142 -8.84 11.34 -1.17
N ILE A 143 -9.49 11.41 0.00
CA ILE A 143 -10.69 10.60 0.27
C ILE A 143 -11.99 11.28 -0.16
N LEU A 144 -11.98 12.61 -0.32
CA LEU A 144 -13.13 13.44 -0.72
C LEU A 144 -14.34 13.29 0.22
N GLU A 145 -15.48 13.89 -0.16
CA GLU A 145 -16.69 13.86 0.67
C GLU A 145 -17.22 12.44 0.87
N ALA A 146 -17.21 11.60 -0.16
CA ALA A 146 -17.66 10.20 -0.05
C ALA A 146 -16.82 9.42 0.98
N GLY A 147 -15.50 9.63 0.99
CA GLY A 147 -14.62 9.02 1.96
C GLY A 147 -14.89 9.53 3.38
N LEU A 148 -15.10 10.84 3.56
CA LEU A 148 -15.47 11.44 4.85
C LEU A 148 -16.82 10.89 5.37
N GLU A 149 -17.84 10.80 4.52
CA GLU A 149 -19.14 10.20 4.88
C GLU A 149 -19.00 8.74 5.35
N LEU A 150 -18.15 7.94 4.70
CA LEU A 150 -17.86 6.59 5.15
C LEU A 150 -17.25 6.58 6.57
N ARG A 151 -16.32 7.49 6.88
CA ARG A 151 -15.75 7.60 8.24
C ARG A 151 -16.79 8.08 9.25
N ARG A 152 -17.68 9.01 8.88
CA ARG A 152 -18.82 9.44 9.71
C ARG A 152 -19.75 8.26 10.00
N TYR A 153 -20.05 7.42 9.03
CA TYR A 153 -20.89 6.22 9.20
C TYR A 153 -20.23 5.20 10.13
N LEU A 154 -18.98 4.83 9.87
CA LEU A 154 -18.26 3.81 10.65
C LEU A 154 -18.04 4.26 12.11
N SER A 155 -17.72 5.53 12.33
CA SER A 155 -17.45 6.06 13.68
C SER A 155 -18.68 6.15 14.59
N LYS A 156 -19.89 6.18 14.02
CA LYS A 156 -21.15 6.09 14.79
C LYS A 156 -21.40 4.68 15.33
N LYS A 157 -20.87 3.66 14.63
CA LYS A 157 -21.10 2.25 14.95
C LYS A 157 -19.95 1.62 15.76
N TYR A 158 -18.71 2.03 15.50
CA TYR A 158 -17.53 1.28 15.90
C TYR A 158 -16.48 2.13 16.64
N LYS A 159 -15.71 1.44 17.48
CA LYS A 159 -14.40 1.85 17.99
C LYS A 159 -13.34 0.88 17.45
N PHE A 160 -12.08 1.26 17.52
CA PHE A 160 -10.99 0.35 17.17
C PHE A 160 -10.82 -0.72 18.22
N ARG A 161 -10.76 -1.98 17.76
CA ARG A 161 -10.43 -3.16 18.57
C ARG A 161 -8.94 -3.49 18.51
N ALA A 162 -8.24 -3.03 17.47
CA ALA A 162 -6.78 -3.11 17.38
C ALA A 162 -6.13 -2.36 18.55
N LYS A 163 -5.02 -2.91 19.08
CA LYS A 163 -4.37 -2.40 20.30
C LYS A 163 -3.65 -1.08 20.06
N TYR A 164 -3.01 -0.94 18.91
CA TYR A 164 -2.22 0.22 18.56
C TYR A 164 -2.58 0.69 17.15
N VAL A 165 -3.27 1.83 17.06
CA VAL A 165 -3.72 2.40 15.79
C VAL A 165 -3.11 3.78 15.60
N THR A 166 -2.39 3.97 14.51
CA THR A 166 -1.84 5.26 14.09
C THR A 166 -2.42 5.70 12.75
N ILE A 167 -2.26 6.97 12.39
CA ILE A 167 -2.85 7.56 11.18
C ILE A 167 -1.78 8.27 10.34
N ASN A 168 -1.90 8.18 9.03
CA ASN A 168 -1.03 8.82 8.03
C ASN A 168 -1.14 10.37 8.09
N PRO A 169 -0.27 11.13 7.39
CA PRO A 169 -0.37 12.58 7.33
C PRO A 169 -1.73 13.11 6.89
N ALA A 170 -2.07 14.27 7.46
CA ALA A 170 -3.20 15.07 7.04
C ALA A 170 -2.89 15.80 5.72
N GLY A 171 -3.93 16.26 5.02
CA GLY A 171 -3.80 17.03 3.78
C GLY A 171 -3.37 18.49 3.96
N MET A 172 -3.03 18.90 5.18
CA MET A 172 -2.59 20.25 5.53
C MET A 172 -1.82 20.25 6.85
N ASP A 173 -1.12 21.34 7.13
CA ASP A 173 -0.63 21.65 8.47
C ASP A 173 -1.79 21.94 9.43
N ILE A 174 -1.83 21.29 10.59
CA ILE A 174 -2.98 21.40 11.50
C ILE A 174 -3.00 22.75 12.26
N GLU A 175 -1.86 23.43 12.36
CA GLU A 175 -1.70 24.67 13.11
C GLU A 175 -1.65 25.89 12.17
N ASP A 176 -0.87 25.81 11.09
CA ASP A 176 -0.54 26.95 10.22
C ASP A 176 -1.24 26.93 8.84
N TRP A 177 -2.30 26.13 8.69
CA TRP A 177 -3.04 26.03 7.41
C TRP A 177 -3.56 27.38 6.89
N LYS A 178 -3.85 28.34 7.77
CA LYS A 178 -4.32 29.69 7.38
C LYS A 178 -3.24 30.47 6.62
N ALA A 179 -2.00 30.45 7.11
CA ALA A 179 -0.90 31.15 6.44
C ALA A 179 -0.54 30.48 5.11
N GLN A 180 -0.78 29.17 4.99
CA GLN A 180 -0.61 28.41 3.75
C GLN A 180 -1.76 28.60 2.73
N GLY A 181 -2.76 29.43 3.05
CA GLY A 181 -3.87 29.73 2.14
C GLY A 181 -4.89 28.60 1.97
N ILE A 182 -4.94 27.65 2.90
CA ILE A 182 -5.93 26.58 2.89
C ILE A 182 -7.31 27.16 3.25
N SER A 183 -8.35 26.73 2.53
CA SER A 183 -9.72 27.22 2.77
C SER A 183 -10.27 26.73 4.10
N GLU A 184 -11.13 27.53 4.74
CA GLU A 184 -11.76 27.13 6.01
C GLU A 184 -12.61 25.86 5.87
N ASP A 185 -13.27 25.65 4.73
CA ASP A 185 -14.07 24.45 4.48
C ASP A 185 -13.19 23.20 4.47
N PHE A 186 -12.08 23.24 3.72
CA PHE A 186 -11.11 22.14 3.69
C PHE A 186 -10.57 21.88 5.10
N ALA A 187 -10.19 22.92 5.83
CA ALA A 187 -9.63 22.78 7.17
C ALA A 187 -10.61 22.18 8.18
N LYS A 188 -11.88 22.58 8.13
CA LYS A 188 -12.95 22.01 8.97
C LYS A 188 -13.12 20.51 8.70
N LYS A 189 -13.21 20.11 7.43
CA LYS A 189 -13.37 18.70 7.03
C LYS A 189 -12.13 17.87 7.34
N GLN A 190 -10.94 18.42 7.12
CA GLN A 190 -9.68 17.76 7.45
C GLN A 190 -9.54 17.50 8.95
N LYS A 191 -9.91 18.49 9.78
CA LYS A 191 -9.92 18.34 11.24
C LYS A 191 -10.95 17.31 11.69
N GLU A 192 -12.12 17.30 11.07
CA GLU A 192 -13.17 16.33 11.37
C GLU A 192 -12.71 14.88 11.15
N ILE A 193 -11.98 14.60 10.06
CA ILE A 193 -11.43 13.25 9.80
C ILE A 193 -10.52 12.81 10.95
N ILE A 194 -9.63 13.69 11.39
CA ILE A 194 -8.69 13.41 12.48
C ILE A 194 -9.45 13.19 13.79
N ASP A 195 -10.40 14.06 14.10
CA ASP A 195 -11.25 13.95 15.30
C ASP A 195 -12.06 12.66 15.31
N ILE A 196 -12.55 12.21 14.15
CA ILE A 196 -13.22 10.90 14.00
C ILE A 196 -12.26 9.77 14.39
N TYR A 197 -11.06 9.73 13.80
CA TYR A 197 -10.11 8.65 14.10
C TYR A 197 -9.67 8.65 15.58
N ILE A 198 -9.40 9.83 16.16
CA ILE A 198 -9.08 9.95 17.59
C ILE A 198 -10.24 9.44 18.45
N LYS A 199 -11.48 9.86 18.14
CA LYS A 199 -12.67 9.37 18.86
C LYS A 199 -12.82 7.86 18.73
N MET A 200 -12.45 7.25 17.61
CA MET A 200 -12.48 5.80 17.42
C MET A 200 -11.38 5.07 18.19
N GLY A 201 -10.30 5.76 18.57
CA GLY A 201 -9.20 5.22 19.38
C GLY A 201 -7.81 5.33 18.76
N ALA A 202 -7.64 6.08 17.67
CA ALA A 202 -6.32 6.28 17.07
C ALA A 202 -5.44 7.23 17.87
N ILE A 203 -4.13 6.97 17.81
CA ILE A 203 -3.08 7.89 18.23
C ILE A 203 -2.70 8.74 17.01
N PRO A 204 -2.82 10.08 17.08
CA PRO A 204 -2.61 10.97 15.94
C PRO A 204 -1.12 11.19 15.62
N ILE A 205 -0.41 10.12 15.23
CA ILE A 205 0.97 10.18 14.73
C ILE A 205 0.95 10.61 13.26
N ILE A 206 0.64 11.89 13.00
CA ILE A 206 0.38 12.45 11.67
C ILE A 206 1.70 12.64 10.88
N THR A 207 2.35 11.53 10.53
CA THR A 207 3.60 11.50 9.74
C THR A 207 3.67 10.23 8.88
N CYS A 208 4.32 10.32 7.72
CA CYS A 208 4.67 9.15 6.89
C CYS A 208 5.92 8.42 7.41
N THR A 209 6.53 8.90 8.50
CA THR A 209 7.71 8.29 9.14
C THR A 209 7.45 7.99 10.63
N PRO A 210 6.38 7.24 10.97
CA PRO A 210 5.98 6.98 12.35
C PRO A 210 7.08 6.29 13.18
N TYR A 211 7.91 5.47 12.55
CA TYR A 211 9.05 4.78 13.17
C TYR A 211 10.14 5.73 13.70
N LEU A 212 10.10 7.04 13.39
CA LEU A 212 11.02 8.04 13.96
C LEU A 212 10.49 8.70 15.24
N VAL A 213 9.18 8.62 15.48
CA VAL A 213 8.50 9.42 16.52
C VAL A 213 7.59 8.59 17.42
N SER A 214 7.41 7.31 17.12
CA SER A 214 6.54 6.38 17.85
C SER A 214 7.16 4.98 17.88
N ASN A 215 6.54 4.08 18.65
CA ASN A 215 7.01 2.70 18.72
C ASN A 215 6.70 1.97 17.41
N SER A 216 7.72 1.36 16.79
CA SER A 216 7.49 0.37 15.75
C SER A 216 7.06 -0.99 16.33
N PRO A 217 6.37 -1.83 15.55
CA PRO A 217 6.15 -3.23 15.89
C PRO A 217 7.48 -3.95 16.19
N GLN A 218 7.41 -5.01 16.99
CA GLN A 218 8.60 -5.82 17.29
C GLN A 218 9.06 -6.59 16.04
N PRO A 219 10.37 -6.83 15.87
CA PRO A 219 10.86 -7.65 14.77
C PRO A 219 10.15 -9.00 14.68
N PHE A 220 9.83 -9.44 13.46
CA PHE A 220 9.11 -10.69 13.17
C PHE A 220 7.68 -10.78 13.74
N SER A 221 7.09 -9.65 14.16
CA SER A 221 5.66 -9.55 14.47
C SER A 221 4.82 -9.21 13.23
N GLU A 222 3.50 -9.27 13.39
CA GLU A 222 2.52 -8.98 12.35
C GLU A 222 2.00 -7.54 12.51
N ALA A 223 1.83 -6.82 11.40
CA ALA A 223 1.24 -5.49 11.38
C ALA A 223 0.40 -5.26 10.11
N PHE A 224 -0.52 -4.29 10.14
CA PHE A 224 -1.32 -3.91 8.98
C PHE A 224 -1.07 -2.44 8.64
N LEU A 225 -0.20 -2.19 7.66
CA LEU A 225 0.32 -0.85 7.37
C LEU A 225 -0.07 -0.37 5.97
N SER A 226 -0.48 0.88 5.86
CA SER A 226 -0.92 1.47 4.59
C SER A 226 0.02 2.50 3.96
N GLU A 227 0.96 3.07 4.71
CA GLU A 227 1.98 3.97 4.12
C GLU A 227 3.02 3.15 3.37
N SER A 228 3.12 3.33 2.05
CA SER A 228 3.99 2.49 1.20
C SER A 228 5.45 2.54 1.64
N SER A 229 5.98 3.70 2.03
CA SER A 229 7.36 3.82 2.50
C SER A 229 7.60 3.14 3.86
N VAL A 230 6.59 3.13 4.74
CA VAL A 230 6.63 2.43 6.02
C VAL A 230 6.57 0.92 5.83
N VAL A 231 5.73 0.45 4.89
CA VAL A 231 5.65 -0.98 4.54
C VAL A 231 7.02 -1.53 4.18
N VAL A 232 7.76 -0.85 3.30
CA VAL A 232 9.12 -1.28 2.91
C VAL A 232 10.07 -1.25 4.10
N PHE A 233 10.05 -0.16 4.87
CA PHE A 233 10.96 -0.01 6.01
C PHE A 233 10.72 -1.10 7.07
N GLU A 234 9.47 -1.31 7.46
CA GLU A 234 9.08 -2.29 8.47
C GLU A 234 9.37 -3.72 8.00
N ASN A 235 9.08 -4.05 6.73
CA ASN A 235 9.40 -5.35 6.15
C ASN A 235 10.92 -5.61 6.05
N SER A 236 11.68 -4.70 5.46
CA SER A 236 13.10 -4.91 5.13
C SER A 236 14.05 -4.62 6.28
N VAL A 237 13.79 -3.55 7.04
CA VAL A 237 14.71 -3.04 8.06
C VAL A 237 14.41 -3.68 9.40
N LEU A 238 13.13 -3.81 9.75
CA LEU A 238 12.70 -4.33 11.05
C LEU A 238 12.27 -5.79 11.00
N GLY A 239 12.04 -6.36 9.81
CA GLY A 239 11.60 -7.76 9.67
C GLY A 239 10.16 -7.98 10.16
N VAL A 240 9.37 -6.91 10.26
CA VAL A 240 7.94 -6.98 10.52
C VAL A 240 7.24 -7.57 9.29
N ARG A 241 6.09 -8.20 9.49
CA ARG A 241 5.30 -8.80 8.42
C ARG A 241 4.04 -7.99 8.18
N THR A 242 3.98 -7.33 7.02
CA THR A 242 2.82 -6.57 6.56
C THR A 242 2.77 -6.60 5.03
N ASN A 243 1.56 -6.53 4.48
CA ASN A 243 1.35 -6.16 3.09
C ASN A 243 1.24 -4.64 2.96
N ARG A 244 1.24 -4.14 1.72
CA ARG A 244 0.78 -2.79 1.38
C ARG A 244 -0.75 -2.71 1.45
N GLU A 245 -1.27 -2.48 2.65
CA GLU A 245 -2.71 -2.46 2.91
C GLU A 245 -3.37 -1.18 2.36
N ALA A 246 -4.59 -1.32 1.83
CA ALA A 246 -5.41 -0.17 1.44
C ALA A 246 -5.78 0.67 2.67
N GLY A 247 -6.00 1.98 2.49
CA GLY A 247 -6.52 2.81 3.59
C GLY A 247 -7.85 2.28 4.16
N LEU A 248 -8.70 1.72 3.30
CA LEU A 248 -9.96 1.09 3.71
C LEU A 248 -9.78 -0.27 4.41
N SER A 249 -8.76 -1.06 4.04
CA SER A 249 -8.52 -2.37 4.65
C SER A 249 -7.94 -2.22 6.04
N SER A 250 -6.93 -1.38 6.21
CA SER A 250 -6.36 -1.07 7.53
C SER A 250 -7.41 -0.45 8.46
N LEU A 251 -8.27 0.44 7.95
CA LEU A 251 -9.41 0.95 8.72
C LEU A 251 -10.35 -0.18 9.21
N LEU A 252 -10.72 -1.10 8.32
CA LEU A 252 -11.58 -2.22 8.69
C LEU A 252 -10.90 -3.16 9.68
N TYR A 253 -9.61 -3.47 9.50
CA TYR A 253 -8.87 -4.34 10.41
C TYR A 253 -8.67 -3.70 11.78
N ALA A 254 -8.51 -2.37 11.85
CA ALA A 254 -8.48 -1.64 13.11
C ALA A 254 -9.82 -1.76 13.87
N ILE A 255 -10.94 -1.67 13.15
CA ILE A 255 -12.28 -1.84 13.71
C ILE A 255 -12.51 -3.30 14.16
N ALA A 256 -12.19 -4.25 13.30
CA ALA A 256 -12.40 -5.67 13.54
C ALA A 256 -11.46 -6.24 14.62
N GLY A 257 -10.25 -5.71 14.73
CA GLY A 257 -9.17 -6.25 15.56
C GLY A 257 -8.48 -7.48 14.94
N TYR A 258 -8.84 -7.84 13.71
CA TYR A 258 -8.28 -8.96 12.96
C TYR A 258 -8.20 -8.60 11.48
N GLY A 259 -7.18 -9.14 10.80
CA GLY A 259 -7.04 -9.06 9.34
C GLY A 259 -6.64 -10.41 8.74
N PRO A 260 -6.88 -10.62 7.44
CA PRO A 260 -6.53 -11.84 6.74
C PRO A 260 -5.01 -12.04 6.73
N ARG A 261 -4.57 -13.28 6.89
CA ARG A 261 -3.16 -13.67 6.76
C ARG A 261 -2.89 -14.13 5.34
N TYR A 262 -2.21 -13.30 4.56
CA TYR A 262 -1.90 -13.53 3.15
C TYR A 262 -0.63 -12.76 2.75
N GLY A 263 -0.15 -12.99 1.52
CA GLY A 263 0.96 -12.23 0.95
C GLY A 263 2.21 -12.29 1.84
N LEU A 264 2.76 -11.14 2.20
CA LEU A 264 3.99 -10.98 2.99
C LEU A 264 3.84 -11.34 4.47
N HIS A 265 2.65 -11.71 4.96
CA HIS A 265 2.48 -12.39 6.26
C HIS A 265 2.96 -13.86 6.23
N ILE A 266 3.17 -14.42 5.04
CA ILE A 266 3.59 -15.81 4.83
C ILE A 266 5.09 -15.82 4.50
N GLN A 267 5.89 -16.54 5.28
CA GLN A 267 7.36 -16.51 5.18
C GLN A 267 7.85 -16.92 3.78
N GLU A 268 7.22 -17.92 3.18
CA GLU A 268 7.58 -18.45 1.85
C GLU A 268 7.39 -17.40 0.74
N ASN A 269 6.40 -16.51 0.89
CA ASN A 269 6.13 -15.44 -0.07
C ASN A 269 7.14 -14.29 0.03
N ARG A 270 7.98 -14.27 1.07
CA ARG A 270 9.02 -13.25 1.29
C ARG A 270 10.35 -13.61 0.63
N ASN A 271 10.41 -14.78 -0.03
CA ASN A 271 11.59 -15.24 -0.74
C ASN A 271 11.87 -14.35 -1.97
N PRO A 272 13.13 -13.94 -2.19
CA PRO A 272 13.50 -13.15 -3.35
C PRO A 272 13.24 -13.86 -4.68
N LYS A 273 12.91 -13.05 -5.69
CA LYS A 273 12.70 -13.48 -7.08
C LYS A 273 13.69 -12.87 -8.06
N ILE A 274 14.41 -11.83 -7.66
CA ILE A 274 15.46 -11.19 -8.44
C ILE A 274 16.70 -10.99 -7.58
N ILE A 275 17.88 -11.32 -8.10
CA ILE A 275 19.17 -10.98 -7.48
C ILE A 275 19.72 -9.73 -8.16
N VAL A 276 20.10 -8.75 -7.36
CA VAL A 276 20.71 -7.50 -7.80
C VAL A 276 22.15 -7.46 -7.32
N LYS A 277 23.10 -7.58 -8.24
CA LYS A 277 24.54 -7.53 -7.95
C LYS A 277 25.06 -6.13 -8.14
N LEU A 278 25.37 -5.47 -7.03
CA LEU A 278 25.94 -4.14 -7.06
C LEU A 278 27.43 -4.17 -7.42
N LYS A 279 27.83 -3.37 -8.42
CA LYS A 279 29.21 -3.24 -8.93
C LYS A 279 29.86 -1.90 -8.59
N THR A 280 29.22 -1.10 -7.73
CA THR A 280 29.71 0.20 -7.29
C THR A 280 29.51 0.37 -5.79
N LYS A 281 30.28 1.25 -5.16
CA LYS A 281 30.07 1.64 -3.76
C LYS A 281 28.96 2.69 -3.70
N LEU A 282 28.15 2.66 -2.66
CA LEU A 282 27.09 3.64 -2.43
C LEU A 282 27.43 4.56 -1.27
N SER A 283 27.01 5.80 -1.37
CA SER A 283 26.95 6.73 -0.24
C SER A 283 25.79 7.71 -0.36
N GLY A 284 25.10 8.00 0.75
CA GLY A 284 24.10 9.08 0.79
C GLY A 284 22.98 8.87 -0.23
N ILE A 285 22.82 9.80 -1.17
CA ILE A 285 21.73 9.78 -2.16
C ILE A 285 21.74 8.56 -3.09
N ASP A 286 22.89 7.90 -3.24
CA ASP A 286 23.02 6.67 -4.04
C ASP A 286 22.03 5.59 -3.61
N TYR A 287 21.69 5.52 -2.32
CA TYR A 287 20.70 4.57 -1.81
C TYR A 287 19.28 4.89 -2.28
N ALA A 288 18.91 6.17 -2.40
CA ALA A 288 17.64 6.57 -2.99
C ALA A 288 17.59 6.23 -4.48
N LEU A 289 18.69 6.46 -5.22
CA LEU A 289 18.79 6.11 -6.64
C LEU A 289 18.68 4.59 -6.85
N LEU A 290 19.36 3.80 -6.02
CA LEU A 290 19.22 2.35 -6.04
C LEU A 290 17.78 1.95 -5.72
N GLY A 291 17.17 2.53 -4.69
CA GLY A 291 15.77 2.29 -4.33
C GLY A 291 14.82 2.54 -5.51
N TYR A 292 14.97 3.68 -6.15
CA TYR A 292 14.19 4.03 -7.35
C TYR A 292 14.37 2.99 -8.46
N LYS A 293 15.62 2.63 -8.78
CA LYS A 293 15.93 1.61 -9.80
C LYS A 293 15.34 0.25 -9.45
N LEU A 294 15.40 -0.14 -8.17
CA LEU A 294 14.81 -1.38 -7.68
C LEU A 294 13.29 -1.39 -7.91
N GLY A 295 12.59 -0.29 -7.64
CA GLY A 295 11.16 -0.21 -7.92
C GLY A 295 10.85 -0.42 -9.41
N GLU A 296 11.62 0.20 -10.31
CA GLU A 296 11.42 0.04 -11.77
C GLU A 296 11.58 -1.41 -12.25
N ILE A 297 12.63 -2.10 -11.78
CA ILE A 297 12.98 -3.44 -12.28
C ILE A 297 12.25 -4.56 -11.54
N SER A 298 11.76 -4.31 -10.32
CA SER A 298 11.18 -5.37 -9.48
C SER A 298 9.82 -5.82 -9.99
N GLN A 299 8.94 -4.91 -10.44
CA GLN A 299 7.62 -5.26 -11.01
C GLN A 299 6.83 -6.29 -10.17
N GLY A 300 6.81 -6.14 -8.84
CA GLY A 300 6.17 -7.06 -7.90
C GLY A 300 7.04 -8.24 -7.43
N LYS A 301 8.26 -8.40 -7.93
CA LYS A 301 9.27 -9.34 -7.44
C LYS A 301 10.02 -8.76 -6.25
N ILE A 302 10.46 -9.61 -5.32
CA ILE A 302 11.28 -9.18 -4.17
C ILE A 302 12.77 -9.23 -4.55
N PRO A 303 13.52 -8.11 -4.47
CA PRO A 303 14.94 -8.07 -4.75
C PRO A 303 15.81 -8.55 -3.58
N TYR A 304 16.86 -9.30 -3.92
CA TYR A 304 17.98 -9.66 -3.05
C TYR A 304 19.25 -8.96 -3.52
N ILE A 305 19.77 -8.06 -2.70
CA ILE A 305 20.86 -7.15 -3.04
C ILE A 305 22.19 -7.73 -2.52
N GLU A 306 23.13 -7.91 -3.44
CA GLU A 306 24.52 -8.31 -3.17
C GLU A 306 25.46 -7.12 -3.45
N GLY A 307 26.64 -7.11 -2.82
CA GLY A 307 27.68 -6.08 -3.05
C GLY A 307 27.64 -4.88 -2.10
N ILE A 308 26.74 -4.85 -1.12
CA ILE A 308 26.78 -3.88 -0.01
C ILE A 308 27.65 -4.47 1.11
N GLU A 309 28.86 -3.95 1.28
CA GLU A 309 29.86 -4.46 2.24
C GLU A 309 29.65 -3.96 3.67
N LYS A 310 29.13 -2.74 3.82
CA LYS A 310 28.88 -2.09 5.11
C LYS A 310 27.38 -1.89 5.30
N ALA A 311 26.87 -2.20 6.50
CA ALA A 311 25.49 -1.92 6.85
C ALA A 311 25.18 -0.42 6.64
N PRO A 312 24.17 -0.07 5.81
CA PRO A 312 23.76 1.31 5.61
C PRO A 312 23.15 1.88 6.90
N SER A 313 23.14 3.20 7.02
CA SER A 313 22.44 3.90 8.10
C SER A 313 20.92 3.75 7.97
N LEU A 314 20.20 4.04 9.06
CA LEU A 314 18.72 4.07 9.02
C LEU A 314 18.19 5.08 8.01
N GLU A 315 18.87 6.22 7.83
CA GLU A 315 18.48 7.23 6.86
C GLU A 315 18.64 6.75 5.41
N GLU A 316 19.73 6.04 5.12
CA GLU A 316 19.98 5.43 3.81
C GLU A 316 18.99 4.30 3.49
N LEU A 317 18.66 3.45 4.47
CA LEU A 317 17.64 2.41 4.29
C LEU A 317 16.24 3.02 4.10
N LYS A 318 15.92 4.06 4.87
CA LYS A 318 14.68 4.82 4.73
C LYS A 318 14.55 5.44 3.34
N SER A 319 15.60 6.13 2.86
CA SER A 319 15.57 6.79 1.56
C SER A 319 15.48 5.79 0.41
N MET A 320 16.19 4.65 0.51
CA MET A 320 16.08 3.55 -0.46
C MET A 320 14.67 2.96 -0.50
N GLY A 321 14.09 2.65 0.67
CA GLY A 321 12.75 2.08 0.74
C GLY A 321 11.67 3.05 0.22
N ALA A 322 11.75 4.33 0.59
CA ALA A 322 10.82 5.35 0.13
C ALA A 322 10.89 5.56 -1.40
N ALA A 323 12.10 5.61 -1.97
CA ALA A 323 12.28 5.76 -3.41
C ALA A 323 11.75 4.55 -4.19
N GLY A 324 12.00 3.32 -3.71
CA GLY A 324 11.49 2.11 -4.37
C GLY A 324 9.98 1.93 -4.25
N ALA A 325 9.39 2.34 -3.13
CA ALA A 325 7.94 2.41 -2.99
C ALA A 325 7.32 3.39 -4.00
N ALA A 326 7.95 4.55 -4.20
CA ALA A 326 7.46 5.59 -5.09
C ALA A 326 7.57 5.23 -6.59
N SER A 327 8.66 4.58 -7.02
CA SER A 327 8.89 4.28 -8.43
C SER A 327 8.20 3.02 -8.95
N GLY A 328 7.93 2.03 -8.08
CA GLY A 328 7.39 0.75 -8.53
C GLY A 328 6.72 -0.10 -7.46
N SER A 329 6.15 0.53 -6.42
CA SER A 329 5.42 -0.17 -5.36
C SER A 329 6.22 -1.28 -4.69
N LEU A 330 7.54 -1.10 -4.51
CA LEU A 330 8.35 -2.04 -3.74
C LEU A 330 7.75 -2.19 -2.34
N GLU A 331 7.63 -3.43 -1.83
CA GLU A 331 7.08 -3.71 -0.50
C GLU A 331 8.10 -4.34 0.46
N LEU A 332 9.11 -5.00 -0.10
CA LEU A 332 10.16 -5.71 0.62
C LEU A 332 11.38 -5.86 -0.30
N PHE A 333 12.56 -5.57 0.23
CA PHE A 333 13.86 -5.96 -0.30
C PHE A 333 14.69 -6.68 0.76
N HIS A 334 15.69 -7.43 0.34
CA HIS A 334 16.68 -8.05 1.21
C HIS A 334 18.09 -7.57 0.84
N ILE A 335 18.92 -7.26 1.84
CA ILE A 335 20.34 -6.99 1.63
C ILE A 335 21.11 -8.16 2.25
N SER A 336 21.96 -8.79 1.44
CA SER A 336 22.78 -9.94 1.83
C SER A 336 23.47 -9.71 3.18
N LYS A 337 23.20 -10.61 4.14
CA LYS A 337 23.75 -10.61 5.52
C LYS A 337 23.40 -9.38 6.38
N ILE A 338 22.61 -8.43 5.88
CA ILE A 338 22.30 -7.17 6.57
C ILE A 338 20.83 -7.13 7.03
N THR A 339 19.86 -7.29 6.12
CA THR A 339 18.45 -7.28 6.52
C THR A 339 18.13 -8.47 7.43
N PRO A 340 17.19 -8.36 8.39
CA PRO A 340 17.00 -9.38 9.41
C PRO A 340 16.81 -10.79 8.83
N GLU A 341 15.92 -10.95 7.86
CA GLU A 341 15.65 -12.27 7.27
C GLU A 341 16.82 -12.85 6.49
N ALA A 342 17.58 -12.01 5.78
CA ALA A 342 18.81 -12.44 5.09
C ALA A 342 19.91 -12.82 6.09
N LYS A 343 20.07 -12.05 7.17
CA LYS A 343 21.05 -12.28 8.23
C LYS A 343 20.78 -13.57 8.99
N TYR A 344 19.51 -13.84 9.31
CA TYR A 344 19.10 -15.05 10.04
C TYR A 344 18.78 -16.25 9.13
N LYS A 345 19.02 -16.14 7.81
CA LYS A 345 18.83 -17.21 6.82
C LYS A 345 17.38 -17.74 6.79
N LEU A 346 16.41 -16.82 6.91
CA LEU A 346 14.98 -17.13 6.86
C LEU A 346 14.41 -17.11 5.43
N ILE A 347 15.23 -16.76 4.44
CA ILE A 347 14.88 -16.70 3.03
C ILE A 347 15.62 -17.75 2.21
N SER A 348 14.96 -18.22 1.16
CA SER A 348 15.49 -19.11 0.14
C SER A 348 15.75 -18.35 -1.15
N LEU A 349 16.88 -18.61 -1.79
CA LEU A 349 17.22 -18.07 -3.12
C LEU A 349 16.95 -19.07 -4.26
N LYS A 350 16.25 -20.19 -3.97
CA LYS A 350 16.01 -21.26 -4.95
C LYS A 350 15.10 -20.83 -6.09
N ASP A 351 14.13 -19.95 -5.81
CA ASP A 351 13.10 -19.53 -6.76
C ASP A 351 13.44 -18.20 -7.43
N VAL A 352 14.73 -17.83 -7.46
CA VAL A 352 15.20 -16.64 -8.17
C VAL A 352 15.04 -16.87 -9.68
N GLU A 353 14.33 -15.94 -10.31
CA GLU A 353 13.98 -15.99 -11.74
C GLU A 353 14.96 -15.16 -12.58
N GLU A 354 15.60 -14.16 -11.97
CA GLU A 354 16.36 -13.15 -12.69
C GLU A 354 17.59 -12.67 -11.90
N LYS A 355 18.66 -12.29 -12.61
CA LYS A 355 19.85 -11.67 -12.04
C LYS A 355 20.21 -10.44 -12.85
N VAL A 356 20.34 -9.30 -12.17
CA VAL A 356 20.68 -8.01 -12.76
C VAL A 356 21.94 -7.48 -12.09
N GLU A 357 22.81 -6.85 -12.86
CA GLU A 357 23.95 -6.10 -12.32
C GLU A 357 23.63 -4.61 -12.37
N ILE A 358 23.96 -3.88 -11.29
CA ILE A 358 23.79 -2.43 -11.23
C ILE A 358 25.14 -1.81 -10.89
N GLY A 359 25.67 -1.01 -11.80
CA GLY A 359 26.88 -0.22 -11.67
C GLY A 359 26.57 1.25 -11.38
N ARG A 360 27.58 2.10 -11.62
CA ARG A 360 27.47 3.55 -11.43
C ARG A 360 26.67 4.21 -12.55
N GLU A 361 26.75 3.68 -13.76
CA GLU A 361 26.08 4.20 -14.95
C GLU A 361 24.57 4.16 -14.79
N GLU A 362 24.01 3.02 -14.38
CA GLU A 362 22.56 2.86 -14.18
C GLU A 362 22.00 3.76 -13.08
N LEU A 363 22.79 4.07 -12.05
CA LEU A 363 22.39 5.04 -11.01
C LEU A 363 22.43 6.48 -11.53
N ASN A 364 23.40 6.81 -12.38
CA ASN A 364 23.49 8.13 -13.01
C ASN A 364 22.34 8.35 -13.99
N GLU A 365 21.95 7.34 -14.77
CA GLU A 365 20.77 7.41 -15.65
C GLU A 365 19.49 7.75 -14.87
N VAL A 366 19.27 7.10 -13.72
CA VAL A 366 18.14 7.42 -12.83
C VAL A 366 18.24 8.86 -12.36
N LYS A 367 19.42 9.28 -11.90
CA LYS A 367 19.64 10.66 -11.44
C LYS A 367 19.34 11.69 -12.52
N GLU A 368 19.82 11.47 -13.75
CA GLU A 368 19.60 12.35 -14.90
C GLU A 368 18.12 12.40 -15.27
N SER A 369 17.42 11.26 -15.25
CA SER A 369 15.98 11.21 -15.57
C SER A 369 15.10 11.97 -14.58
N LEU A 370 15.53 12.07 -13.31
CA LEU A 370 14.82 12.75 -12.24
C LEU A 370 15.24 14.21 -12.04
N ASN A 371 16.43 14.58 -12.55
CA ASN A 371 16.95 15.92 -12.40
C ASN A 371 16.41 16.85 -13.52
N THR A 372 15.23 17.42 -13.28
CA THR A 372 14.64 18.44 -14.15
C THR A 372 15.03 19.87 -13.76
N GLY A 373 15.94 20.03 -12.80
CA GLY A 373 16.50 21.33 -12.42
C GLY A 373 17.39 21.87 -13.52
N LYS A 374 17.37 23.19 -13.74
CA LYS A 374 18.46 23.84 -14.46
C LYS A 374 19.69 23.82 -13.54
N GLU A 375 20.88 23.54 -14.08
CA GLU A 375 22.11 23.74 -13.31
C GLU A 375 22.09 25.15 -12.71
N GLU A 376 22.23 25.25 -11.38
CA GLU A 376 22.35 26.53 -10.66
C GLU A 376 23.71 27.18 -10.92
#